data_AF-A0A397N793-F1
#
_entry.id   AF-A0A397N793-F1
#
_cell.length_a   1.000
_cell.length_b   1.000
_cell.length_c   1.000
_cell.angle_alpha   90.00
_cell.angle_beta   90.00
_cell.angle_gamma   90.00
#
_symmetry.space_group_name_H-M   'P 1'
#
loop_
_entity.id
_entity.type
_entity.pdbx_description
1 polymer ?
#
loop_
_entity_poly.entity_id
_entity_poly.type
_entity_poly.pdbx_seq_one_letter_code
_entity_poly.pdbx_strand_id
1 'polypeptide(L)'
;MGRKGLIALIVIVLLCVLGYLAVQQSQQQRTAQVERAPWLAAEQAYLSSLQALEIEQPGQPAVRIERRGDAWVVPAKADYPAAPQPLAELLRALREARTVEAKTANAQWHGRLGLAESGEEGEQALRLKLQFEGHPDLNLRLGNLSLQGSGQLVRRAGEDQVWQIDQSLALPLIELEWLDRRITDIPFTSVQRLALNYADGETLTLSKADTQQYNFAVEQLGKGQTLSFEGAANGMVTLFSNLLFADAAPLSQIGFKQAPMLKFQLSGFDGQSLAGALYKQGEQHWLVLGKHEGFKADEVIGHGDWAYRLDADQVQRLTKKLRDLLAKSG
;
A
#
# COMPACT_ATOMS: atom_id res chain seq x y z
N MET A 1 25.64 11.18 -75.80
CA MET A 1 24.32 10.83 -75.20
C MET A 1 23.35 11.96 -75.49
N GLY A 2 22.21 11.66 -76.13
CA GLY A 2 21.24 12.69 -76.53
C GLY A 2 20.56 13.32 -75.30
N ARG A 3 20.28 14.62 -75.37
CA ARG A 3 19.62 15.44 -74.33
C ARG A 3 18.36 14.78 -73.71
N LYS A 4 17.66 13.94 -74.47
CA LYS A 4 16.51 13.12 -74.03
C LYS A 4 16.88 12.00 -73.04
N GLY A 5 18.03 11.36 -73.21
CA GLY A 5 18.54 10.31 -72.30
C GLY A 5 19.00 10.87 -70.96
N LEU A 6 19.55 12.10 -70.95
CA LEU A 6 19.92 12.78 -69.71
C LEU A 6 18.68 13.15 -68.88
N ILE A 7 17.61 13.64 -69.53
CA ILE A 7 16.35 13.98 -68.86
C ILE A 7 15.70 12.72 -68.26
N ALA A 8 15.67 11.61 -69.00
CA ALA A 8 15.14 10.35 -68.49
C ALA A 8 15.91 9.85 -67.25
N LEU A 9 17.23 9.97 -67.25
CA LEU A 9 18.06 9.56 -66.11
C LEU A 9 17.80 10.43 -64.87
N ILE A 10 17.67 11.75 -65.04
CA ILE A 10 17.36 12.69 -63.95
C ILE A 10 16.01 12.36 -63.32
N VAL A 11 14.98 12.06 -64.13
CA VAL A 11 13.65 11.71 -63.62
C VAL A 11 13.69 10.41 -62.83
N ILE A 12 14.43 9.40 -63.29
CA ILE A 12 14.59 8.12 -62.56
C ILE A 12 15.29 8.34 -61.23
N VAL A 13 16.38 9.11 -61.20
CA VAL A 13 17.08 9.43 -59.95
C VAL A 13 16.16 10.19 -58.99
N LEU A 14 15.37 11.15 -59.49
CA LEU A 14 14.43 11.90 -58.66
C LEU A 14 13.35 11.00 -58.06
N LEU A 15 12.80 10.06 -58.84
CA LEU A 15 11.82 9.08 -58.36
C LEU A 15 12.41 8.13 -57.33
N CYS A 16 13.66 7.67 -57.51
CA CYS A 16 14.35 6.86 -56.53
C CYS A 16 14.61 7.62 -55.22
N VAL A 17 14.99 8.90 -55.30
CA VAL A 17 15.20 9.76 -54.12
C VAL A 17 13.87 10.01 -53.39
N LEU A 18 12.79 10.31 -54.11
CA LEU A 18 11.46 10.48 -53.53
C LEU A 18 10.93 9.18 -52.90
N GLY A 19 11.17 8.03 -53.55
CA GLY A 19 10.83 6.72 -52.99
C GLY A 19 11.63 6.41 -51.72
N TYR A 20 12.92 6.71 -51.70
CA TYR A 20 13.77 6.56 -50.51
C TYR A 20 13.32 7.46 -49.36
N LEU A 21 13.03 8.73 -49.64
CA LEU A 21 12.52 9.68 -48.63
C LEU A 21 11.15 9.24 -48.09
N ALA A 22 10.27 8.71 -48.93
CA ALA A 22 8.97 8.19 -48.50
C ALA A 22 9.11 6.95 -47.60
N VAL A 23 10.04 6.04 -47.89
CA VAL A 23 10.34 4.88 -47.04
C VAL A 23 10.92 5.33 -45.70
N GLN A 24 11.87 6.26 -45.70
CA GLN A 24 12.50 6.76 -44.47
C GLN A 24 11.48 7.49 -43.57
N GLN A 25 10.61 8.30 -44.16
CA GLN A 25 9.55 9.00 -43.43
C GLN A 25 8.52 8.01 -42.86
N SER A 26 8.15 6.97 -43.61
CA SER A 26 7.23 5.94 -43.13
C SER A 26 7.79 5.09 -41.99
N GLN A 27 9.10 4.79 -42.01
CA GLN A 27 9.77 4.08 -40.93
C GLN A 27 9.85 4.97 -39.69
N GLN A 28 10.23 6.24 -39.84
CA GLN A 28 10.30 7.18 -38.73
C GLN A 28 8.93 7.43 -38.09
N GLN A 29 7.85 7.50 -38.88
CA GLN A 29 6.48 7.58 -38.38
C GLN A 29 6.05 6.30 -37.65
N ARG A 30 6.41 5.11 -38.14
CA ARG A 30 6.13 3.84 -37.45
C ARG A 30 6.88 3.74 -36.13
N THR A 31 8.16 4.12 -36.10
CA THR A 31 8.95 4.14 -34.86
C THR A 31 8.38 5.14 -33.87
N ALA A 32 8.09 6.37 -34.30
CA ALA A 32 7.47 7.40 -33.45
C ALA A 32 6.03 7.08 -33.01
N GLN A 33 5.33 6.17 -33.69
CA GLN A 33 4.02 5.68 -33.28
C GLN A 33 4.12 4.55 -32.25
N VAL A 34 5.14 3.70 -32.36
CA VAL A 34 5.49 2.70 -31.34
C VAL A 34 6.02 3.39 -30.08
N GLU A 35 6.78 4.47 -30.23
CA GLU A 35 7.15 5.39 -29.16
C GLU A 35 5.91 6.20 -28.74
N ARG A 36 5.21 5.75 -27.69
CA ARG A 36 4.00 6.25 -27.00
C ARG A 36 2.74 5.40 -27.19
N ALA A 37 2.85 4.25 -27.85
CA ALA A 37 1.79 3.25 -27.84
C ALA A 37 1.58 2.68 -26.43
N PRO A 38 0.36 2.27 -26.05
CA PRO A 38 0.17 1.58 -24.78
C PRO A 38 0.96 0.27 -24.74
N TRP A 39 1.71 0.05 -23.66
CA TRP A 39 2.61 -1.11 -23.56
C TRP A 39 1.85 -2.44 -23.48
N LEU A 40 0.72 -2.44 -22.77
CA LEU A 40 -0.14 -3.62 -22.58
C LEU A 40 -1.46 -3.48 -23.35
N ALA A 41 -1.38 -3.04 -24.61
CA ALA A 41 -2.57 -2.71 -25.43
C ALA A 41 -3.58 -3.87 -25.55
N ALA A 42 -3.12 -5.11 -25.66
CA ALA A 42 -3.99 -6.29 -25.75
C ALA A 42 -4.70 -6.58 -24.43
N GLU A 43 -4.01 -6.39 -23.31
CA GLU A 43 -4.51 -6.66 -21.96
C GLU A 43 -5.48 -5.61 -21.45
N GLN A 44 -5.46 -4.39 -22.00
CA GLN A 44 -6.34 -3.30 -21.54
C GLN A 44 -7.82 -3.69 -21.51
N ALA A 45 -8.26 -4.56 -22.43
CA ALA A 45 -9.63 -5.03 -22.51
C ALA A 45 -10.06 -5.92 -21.32
N TYR A 46 -9.10 -6.55 -20.63
CA TYR A 46 -9.37 -7.52 -19.56
C TYR A 46 -8.56 -7.29 -18.27
N LEU A 47 -7.84 -6.17 -18.13
CA LEU A 47 -7.19 -5.82 -16.86
C LEU A 47 -8.17 -5.76 -15.68
N SER A 48 -9.46 -5.48 -15.93
CA SER A 48 -10.52 -5.48 -14.91
C SER A 48 -10.96 -6.87 -14.46
N SER A 49 -10.60 -7.94 -15.18
CA SER A 49 -10.87 -9.33 -14.77
C SER A 49 -9.73 -9.95 -13.97
N LEU A 50 -8.82 -9.13 -13.43
CA LEU A 50 -7.73 -9.59 -12.57
C LEU A 50 -8.31 -10.33 -11.35
N GLN A 51 -7.80 -11.54 -11.12
CA GLN A 51 -8.19 -12.40 -9.99
C GLN A 51 -7.08 -12.56 -8.96
N ALA A 52 -5.82 -12.48 -9.38
CA ALA A 52 -4.70 -12.48 -8.46
C ALA A 52 -3.48 -11.77 -9.04
N LEU A 53 -2.62 -11.27 -8.16
CA LEU A 53 -1.28 -10.86 -8.50
C LEU A 53 -0.27 -11.49 -7.53
N GLU A 54 0.93 -11.73 -8.05
CA GLU A 54 2.04 -12.27 -7.29
C GLU A 54 3.31 -11.53 -7.65
N ILE A 55 4.05 -11.13 -6.63
CA ILE A 55 5.27 -10.34 -6.74
C ILE A 55 6.40 -11.16 -6.17
N GLU A 56 7.41 -11.45 -6.99
CA GLU A 56 8.60 -12.16 -6.57
C GLU A 56 9.80 -11.24 -6.65
N GLN A 57 10.33 -10.86 -5.49
CA GLN A 57 11.65 -10.24 -5.39
C GLN A 57 12.71 -11.33 -5.21
N PRO A 58 13.84 -11.26 -5.92
CA PRO A 58 14.96 -12.18 -5.73
C PRO A 58 15.38 -12.30 -4.26
N GLY A 59 15.51 -13.54 -3.77
CA GLY A 59 15.94 -13.83 -2.39
C GLY A 59 14.89 -13.59 -1.30
N GLN A 60 13.67 -13.16 -1.65
CA GLN A 60 12.59 -12.90 -0.70
C GLN A 60 11.37 -13.80 -0.96
N PRO A 61 10.51 -14.02 0.05
CA PRO A 61 9.22 -14.67 -0.16
C PRO A 61 8.37 -13.92 -1.20
N ALA A 62 7.56 -14.66 -1.95
CA ALA A 62 6.61 -14.07 -2.88
C ALA A 62 5.43 -13.44 -2.12
N VAL A 63 5.04 -12.24 -2.53
CA VAL A 63 3.85 -11.56 -2.00
C VAL A 63 2.69 -11.83 -2.95
N ARG A 64 1.59 -12.36 -2.41
CA ARG A 64 0.39 -12.69 -3.18
C ARG A 64 -0.84 -11.94 -2.67
N ILE A 65 -1.62 -11.40 -3.60
CA ILE A 65 -2.90 -10.73 -3.34
C ILE A 65 -3.91 -11.31 -4.32
N GLU A 66 -5.07 -11.74 -3.82
CA GLU A 66 -6.08 -12.40 -4.65
C GLU A 66 -7.49 -11.98 -4.29
N ARG A 67 -8.38 -12.11 -5.28
CA ARG A 67 -9.79 -11.79 -5.14
C ARG A 67 -10.52 -12.99 -4.57
N ARG A 68 -11.27 -12.77 -3.49
CA ARG A 68 -12.16 -13.76 -2.87
C ARG A 68 -13.56 -13.17 -2.76
N GLY A 69 -14.47 -13.66 -3.60
CA GLY A 69 -15.79 -13.05 -3.76
C GLY A 69 -15.62 -11.62 -4.28
N ASP A 70 -16.09 -10.65 -3.51
CA ASP A 70 -16.02 -9.22 -3.87
C ASP A 70 -14.84 -8.46 -3.27
N ALA A 71 -14.05 -9.09 -2.39
CA ALA A 71 -12.93 -8.46 -1.69
C ALA A 71 -11.56 -8.95 -2.18
N TRP A 72 -10.56 -8.09 -2.07
CA TRP A 72 -9.16 -8.47 -2.23
C TRP A 72 -8.57 -8.83 -0.86
N VAL A 73 -7.83 -9.93 -0.81
CA VAL A 73 -7.25 -10.47 0.43
C VAL A 73 -5.77 -10.79 0.25
N VAL A 74 -5.05 -10.87 1.37
CA VAL A 74 -3.66 -11.30 1.42
C VAL A 74 -3.59 -12.68 2.08
N PRO A 75 -3.45 -13.79 1.32
CA PRO A 75 -3.54 -15.14 1.86
C PRO A 75 -2.53 -15.44 2.98
N ALA A 76 -1.31 -14.93 2.84
CA ALA A 76 -0.25 -15.08 3.84
C ALA A 76 -0.58 -14.43 5.20
N LYS A 77 -1.64 -13.59 5.25
CA LYS A 77 -2.13 -12.91 6.45
C LYS A 77 -3.52 -13.41 6.86
N ALA A 78 -3.74 -14.72 6.72
CA ALA A 78 -5.02 -15.39 7.01
C ALA A 78 -6.20 -14.71 6.28
N ASP A 79 -5.96 -14.32 5.03
CA ASP A 79 -6.92 -13.65 4.16
C ASP A 79 -7.42 -12.30 4.65
N TYR A 80 -6.60 -11.58 5.41
CA TYR A 80 -6.92 -10.22 5.84
C TYR A 80 -7.18 -9.31 4.60
N PRO A 81 -8.18 -8.40 4.67
CA PRO A 81 -8.49 -7.50 3.57
C PRO A 81 -7.29 -6.67 3.11
N ALA A 82 -7.09 -6.62 1.81
CA ALA A 82 -6.09 -5.76 1.19
C ALA A 82 -6.59 -4.31 1.14
N ALA A 83 -5.67 -3.34 1.32
CA ALA A 83 -5.93 -1.94 1.07
C ALA A 83 -6.25 -1.73 -0.43
N PRO A 84 -7.28 -0.95 -0.77
CA PRO A 84 -7.65 -0.74 -2.17
C PRO A 84 -6.64 0.12 -2.93
N GLN A 85 -5.90 1.01 -2.25
CA GLN A 85 -5.07 2.02 -2.90
C GLN A 85 -3.88 1.43 -3.66
N PRO A 86 -3.02 0.55 -3.09
CA PRO A 86 -1.85 0.04 -3.82
C PRO A 86 -2.24 -0.73 -5.09
N LEU A 87 -3.32 -1.52 -5.02
CA LEU A 87 -3.82 -2.25 -6.17
C LEU A 87 -4.38 -1.32 -7.25
N ALA A 88 -5.17 -0.32 -6.85
CA ALA A 88 -5.74 0.65 -7.78
C ALA A 88 -4.65 1.48 -8.48
N GLU A 89 -3.60 1.86 -7.75
CA GLU A 89 -2.43 2.55 -8.30
C GLU A 89 -1.66 1.69 -9.30
N LEU A 90 -1.39 0.43 -8.97
CA LEU A 90 -0.75 -0.51 -9.88
C LEU A 90 -1.57 -0.71 -11.17
N LEU A 91 -2.87 -1.02 -11.05
CA LEU A 91 -3.74 -1.24 -12.20
C LEU A 91 -3.86 0.01 -13.08
N ARG A 92 -3.89 1.19 -12.47
CA ARG A 92 -3.87 2.46 -13.18
C ARG A 92 -2.55 2.64 -13.92
N ALA A 93 -1.41 2.43 -13.27
CA ALA A 93 -0.09 2.56 -13.88
C ALA A 93 0.08 1.58 -15.06
N LEU A 94 -0.37 0.32 -14.93
CA LEU A 94 -0.33 -0.66 -16.03
C LEU A 94 -1.20 -0.24 -17.23
N ARG A 95 -2.36 0.35 -16.99
CA ARG A 95 -3.26 0.85 -18.04
C ARG A 95 -2.72 2.10 -18.73
N GLU A 96 -2.08 2.98 -17.96
CA GLU A 96 -1.54 4.25 -18.44
C GLU A 96 -0.13 4.12 -19.05
N ALA A 97 0.57 3.00 -18.80
CA ALA A 97 1.92 2.74 -19.30
C ALA A 97 2.01 2.76 -20.82
N ARG A 98 2.88 3.62 -21.33
CA ARG A 98 3.22 3.72 -22.75
C ARG A 98 4.68 3.41 -22.97
N THR A 99 4.98 2.74 -24.07
CA THR A 99 6.35 2.49 -24.52
C THR A 99 7.00 3.81 -24.91
N VAL A 100 8.11 4.18 -24.31
CA VAL A 100 8.89 5.37 -24.67
C VAL A 100 9.93 5.01 -25.73
N GLU A 101 10.61 3.88 -25.55
CA GLU A 101 11.72 3.47 -26.42
C GLU A 101 11.89 1.95 -26.37
N ALA A 102 12.15 1.35 -27.52
CA ALA A 102 12.64 -0.03 -27.61
C ALA A 102 14.14 -0.04 -27.30
N LYS A 103 14.55 -0.56 -26.14
CA LYS A 103 15.96 -0.49 -25.71
C LYS A 103 16.84 -1.53 -26.39
N THR A 104 16.63 -2.81 -26.10
CA THR A 104 17.47 -3.89 -26.60
C THR A 104 16.70 -5.21 -26.59
N ALA A 105 16.95 -6.05 -27.60
CA ALA A 105 16.54 -7.45 -27.63
C ALA A 105 17.73 -8.41 -27.42
N ASN A 106 18.92 -7.89 -27.08
CA ASN A 106 20.07 -8.73 -26.81
C ASN A 106 20.07 -9.17 -25.34
N ALA A 107 19.77 -10.45 -25.10
CA ALA A 107 19.67 -11.06 -23.78
C ALA A 107 20.92 -10.90 -22.90
N GLN A 108 22.11 -10.74 -23.48
CA GLN A 108 23.35 -10.54 -22.73
C GLN A 108 23.34 -9.25 -21.89
N TRP A 109 22.47 -8.30 -22.22
CA TRP A 109 22.35 -7.03 -21.49
C TRP A 109 21.33 -7.09 -20.35
N HIS A 110 20.47 -8.12 -20.27
CA HIS A 110 19.38 -8.15 -19.30
C HIS A 110 19.86 -8.02 -17.86
N GLY A 111 20.96 -8.68 -17.49
CA GLY A 111 21.53 -8.57 -16.14
C GLY A 111 21.89 -7.14 -15.76
N ARG A 112 22.56 -6.39 -16.65
CA ARG A 112 22.90 -4.97 -16.40
C ARG A 112 21.68 -4.04 -16.29
N LEU A 113 20.53 -4.49 -16.78
CA LEU A 113 19.27 -3.74 -16.76
C LEU A 113 18.38 -4.14 -15.57
N GLY A 114 18.83 -5.07 -14.71
CA GLY A 114 18.00 -5.64 -13.65
C GLY A 114 16.84 -6.47 -14.20
N LEU A 115 17.01 -7.13 -15.36
CA LEU A 115 15.94 -7.82 -16.08
C LEU A 115 16.23 -9.32 -16.32
N ALA A 116 17.32 -9.85 -15.76
CA ALA A 116 17.67 -11.25 -15.93
C ALA A 116 16.68 -12.18 -15.22
N GLU A 117 16.50 -13.40 -15.75
CA GLU A 117 15.70 -14.44 -15.08
C GLU A 117 16.42 -14.99 -13.85
N SER A 118 17.73 -15.16 -13.94
CA SER A 118 18.62 -15.69 -12.91
C SER A 118 19.95 -14.94 -12.96
N GLY A 119 20.67 -14.88 -11.85
CA GLY A 119 21.93 -14.15 -11.75
C GLY A 119 22.20 -13.75 -10.30
N GLU A 120 23.09 -12.78 -10.13
CA GLU A 120 23.35 -12.18 -8.82
C GLU A 120 22.25 -11.19 -8.42
N GLU A 121 22.23 -10.85 -7.13
CA GLU A 121 21.35 -9.82 -6.60
C GLU A 121 21.63 -8.48 -7.32
N GLY A 122 20.59 -7.84 -7.84
CA GLY A 122 20.69 -6.62 -8.66
C GLY A 122 20.73 -6.86 -10.18
N GLU A 123 21.00 -8.08 -10.64
CA GLU A 123 20.85 -8.45 -12.06
C GLU A 123 19.45 -8.97 -12.37
N GLN A 124 18.84 -9.62 -11.39
CA GLN A 124 17.55 -10.29 -11.52
C GLN A 124 16.39 -9.29 -11.51
N ALA A 125 15.37 -9.59 -12.32
CA ALA A 125 14.15 -8.81 -12.35
C ALA A 125 13.31 -8.98 -11.09
N LEU A 126 12.62 -7.90 -10.70
CA LEU A 126 11.38 -8.03 -9.94
C LEU A 126 10.32 -8.63 -10.86
N ARG A 127 9.68 -9.72 -10.44
CA ARG A 127 8.68 -10.41 -11.25
C ARG A 127 7.29 -10.05 -10.77
N LEU A 128 6.43 -9.70 -11.72
CA LEU A 128 5.01 -9.48 -11.47
C LEU A 128 4.21 -10.45 -12.32
N LYS A 129 3.47 -11.35 -11.67
CA LYS A 129 2.53 -12.26 -12.32
C LYS A 129 1.12 -11.78 -12.06
N LEU A 130 0.32 -11.69 -13.11
CA LEU A 130 -1.08 -11.28 -13.08
C LEU A 130 -1.93 -12.43 -13.62
N GLN A 131 -2.90 -12.88 -12.83
CA GLN A 131 -3.82 -13.96 -13.17
C GLN A 131 -5.20 -13.36 -13.45
N PHE A 132 -5.81 -13.75 -14.56
CA PHE A 132 -7.08 -13.20 -15.03
C PHE A 132 -8.15 -14.29 -15.16
N GLU A 133 -9.41 -13.90 -14.97
CA GLU A 133 -10.52 -14.80 -15.24
C GLU A 133 -10.75 -14.95 -16.75
N GLY A 134 -10.69 -16.18 -17.26
CA GLY A 134 -10.98 -16.48 -18.66
C GLY A 134 -9.93 -15.98 -19.68
N HIS A 135 -8.81 -15.45 -19.22
CA HIS A 135 -7.72 -14.93 -20.06
C HIS A 135 -6.35 -15.50 -19.62
N PRO A 136 -5.34 -15.52 -20.52
CA PRO A 136 -4.01 -16.00 -20.17
C PRO A 136 -3.33 -15.14 -19.08
N ASP A 137 -2.56 -15.79 -18.21
CA ASP A 137 -1.69 -15.12 -17.24
C ASP A 137 -0.68 -14.20 -17.94
N LEU A 138 -0.48 -13.00 -17.38
CA LEU A 138 0.57 -12.08 -17.82
C LEU A 138 1.74 -12.13 -16.83
N ASN A 139 2.93 -12.43 -17.34
CA ASN A 139 4.15 -12.47 -16.56
C ASN A 139 5.08 -11.35 -17.02
N LEU A 140 5.38 -10.42 -16.12
CA LEU A 140 6.21 -9.25 -16.37
C LEU A 140 7.53 -9.34 -15.62
N ARG A 141 8.52 -8.65 -16.17
CA ARG A 141 9.84 -8.43 -15.58
C ARG A 141 10.04 -6.93 -15.47
N LEU A 142 10.32 -6.47 -14.27
CA LEU A 142 10.51 -5.07 -13.93
C LEU A 142 11.96 -4.90 -13.49
N GLY A 143 12.66 -4.02 -14.18
CA GLY A 143 14.06 -3.74 -13.94
C GLY A 143 14.29 -2.32 -13.47
N ASN A 144 15.49 -1.83 -13.78
CA ASN A 144 15.97 -0.55 -13.29
C ASN A 144 15.06 0.62 -13.71
N LEU A 145 14.96 1.61 -12.82
CA LEU A 145 14.32 2.89 -13.12
C LEU A 145 15.16 3.67 -14.13
N SER A 146 14.49 4.52 -14.91
CA SER A 146 15.16 5.39 -15.88
C SER A 146 16.06 6.42 -15.17
N LEU A 147 17.29 6.58 -15.65
CA LEU A 147 18.24 7.57 -15.12
C LEU A 147 17.91 9.01 -15.53
N GLN A 148 17.08 9.20 -16.57
CA GLN A 148 16.83 10.51 -17.19
C GLN A 148 15.44 11.10 -16.88
N GLY A 149 14.67 10.51 -15.97
CA GLY A 149 13.34 11.00 -15.58
C GLY A 149 12.44 9.91 -15.02
N SER A 150 11.12 10.12 -15.06
CA SER A 150 10.13 9.10 -14.71
C SER A 150 10.07 8.01 -15.77
N GLY A 151 10.12 6.74 -15.35
CA GLY A 151 9.99 5.59 -16.24
C GLY A 151 10.75 4.38 -15.71
N GLN A 152 10.47 3.22 -16.30
CA GLN A 152 11.03 1.95 -15.85
C GLN A 152 11.34 1.05 -17.04
N LEU A 153 12.39 0.24 -16.92
CA LEU A 153 12.69 -0.82 -17.88
C LEU A 153 11.83 -2.05 -17.58
N VAL A 154 11.19 -2.57 -18.61
CA VAL A 154 10.26 -3.68 -18.50
C VAL A 154 10.39 -4.64 -19.68
N ARG A 155 10.05 -5.91 -19.45
CA ARG A 155 9.82 -6.88 -20.53
C ARG A 155 8.77 -7.91 -20.14
N ARG A 156 8.19 -8.57 -21.13
CA ARG A 156 7.34 -9.75 -20.93
C ARG A 156 8.23 -10.97 -20.69
N ALA A 157 7.78 -11.89 -19.84
CA ALA A 157 8.48 -13.15 -19.65
C ALA A 157 8.50 -13.96 -20.96
N GLY A 158 9.64 -14.53 -21.32
CA GLY A 158 9.84 -15.25 -22.57
C GLY A 158 10.15 -14.37 -23.79
N GLU A 159 10.08 -13.03 -23.67
CA GLU A 159 10.52 -12.10 -24.70
C GLU A 159 11.87 -11.48 -24.33
N ASP A 160 12.76 -11.35 -25.33
CA ASP A 160 14.06 -10.71 -25.14
C ASP A 160 14.01 -9.18 -25.25
N GLN A 161 12.97 -8.65 -25.91
CA GLN A 161 12.82 -7.21 -26.12
C GLN A 161 12.54 -6.49 -24.80
N VAL A 162 13.44 -5.57 -24.45
CA VAL A 162 13.30 -4.64 -23.33
C VAL A 162 12.69 -3.33 -23.82
N TRP A 163 11.70 -2.86 -23.10
CA TRP A 163 11.05 -1.57 -23.32
C TRP A 163 11.35 -0.63 -22.16
N GLN A 164 11.52 0.65 -22.44
CA GLN A 164 11.34 1.68 -21.43
C GLN A 164 9.88 2.14 -21.49
N ILE A 165 9.18 2.14 -20.36
CA ILE A 165 7.85 2.75 -20.23
C ILE A 165 7.94 4.10 -19.53
N ASP A 166 6.92 4.93 -19.71
CA ASP A 166 6.79 6.26 -19.08
C ASP A 166 6.27 6.22 -17.63
N GLN A 167 5.99 5.04 -17.11
CA GLN A 167 5.54 4.81 -15.73
C GLN A 167 6.63 4.16 -14.89
N SER A 168 6.56 4.40 -13.57
CA SER A 168 7.23 3.57 -12.58
C SER A 168 6.18 2.74 -11.87
N LEU A 169 6.34 1.42 -11.85
CA LEU A 169 5.39 0.54 -11.18
C LEU A 169 5.79 0.39 -9.72
N ALA A 170 5.05 1.08 -8.84
CA ALA A 170 5.19 0.92 -7.41
C ALA A 170 4.54 -0.39 -6.97
N LEU A 171 5.34 -1.28 -6.38
CA LEU A 171 4.90 -2.57 -5.88
C LEU A 171 5.35 -2.70 -4.42
N PRO A 172 4.43 -2.73 -3.45
CA PRO A 172 4.78 -3.12 -2.11
C PRO A 172 5.36 -4.54 -2.09
N LEU A 173 6.55 -4.68 -1.49
CA LEU A 173 7.36 -5.91 -1.55
C LEU A 173 7.20 -6.77 -0.29
N ILE A 174 6.41 -6.30 0.67
CA ILE A 174 6.06 -7.02 1.90
C ILE A 174 4.54 -7.07 2.05
N GLU A 175 4.02 -8.16 2.61
CA GLU A 175 2.58 -8.41 2.70
C GLU A 175 1.86 -7.36 3.55
N LEU A 176 2.53 -6.81 4.58
CA LEU A 176 1.96 -5.80 5.47
C LEU A 176 1.61 -4.49 4.76
N GLU A 177 2.33 -4.13 3.70
CA GLU A 177 2.06 -2.90 2.93
C GLU A 177 0.85 -3.04 2.00
N TRP A 178 0.35 -4.26 1.80
CA TRP A 178 -0.87 -4.53 1.07
C TRP A 178 -2.12 -4.51 1.94
N LEU A 179 -2.00 -4.45 3.28
CA LEU A 179 -3.16 -4.47 4.18
C LEU A 179 -3.70 -3.07 4.46
N ASP A 180 -5.01 -2.96 4.69
CA ASP A 180 -5.54 -1.78 5.40
C ASP A 180 -5.18 -1.92 6.89
N ARG A 181 -4.08 -1.26 7.29
CA ARG A 181 -3.51 -1.38 8.63
C ARG A 181 -4.29 -0.62 9.71
N ARG A 182 -5.34 0.11 9.34
CA ARG A 182 -6.12 0.91 10.29
C ARG A 182 -7.03 0.02 11.12
N ILE A 183 -7.00 0.23 12.43
CA ILE A 183 -7.95 -0.33 13.39
C ILE A 183 -9.07 0.68 13.62
N THR A 184 -8.70 1.95 13.87
CA THR A 184 -9.66 3.05 14.02
C THR A 184 -9.14 4.34 13.38
N ASP A 185 -10.08 5.14 12.87
CA ASP A 185 -9.89 6.47 12.30
C ASP A 185 -10.98 7.40 12.85
N ILE A 186 -11.11 7.42 14.19
CA ILE A 186 -12.18 8.15 14.89
C ILE A 186 -11.76 9.62 15.05
N PRO A 187 -12.52 10.60 14.52
CA PRO A 187 -12.17 12.01 14.67
C PRO A 187 -12.04 12.40 16.13
N PHE A 188 -10.90 12.98 16.52
CA PHE A 188 -10.63 13.39 17.91
C PHE A 188 -11.73 14.27 18.51
N THR A 189 -12.37 15.11 17.68
CA THR A 189 -13.46 16.01 18.07
C THR A 189 -14.80 15.29 18.32
N SER A 190 -14.97 14.07 17.81
CA SER A 190 -16.17 13.25 18.04
C SER A 190 -16.15 12.53 19.39
N VAL A 191 -14.96 12.33 19.97
CA VAL A 191 -14.80 11.58 21.22
C VAL A 191 -15.20 12.44 22.42
N GLN A 192 -16.13 11.93 23.21
CA GLN A 192 -16.57 12.55 24.46
C GLN A 192 -15.81 11.99 25.66
N ARG A 193 -15.58 10.67 25.70
CA ARG A 193 -15.02 9.98 26.87
C ARG A 193 -14.12 8.82 26.47
N LEU A 194 -13.03 8.65 27.20
CA LEU A 194 -12.20 7.44 27.20
C LEU A 194 -12.05 6.97 28.65
N ALA A 195 -12.58 5.80 28.96
CA ALA A 195 -12.41 5.13 30.25
C ALA A 195 -11.44 3.96 30.11
N LEU A 196 -10.50 3.84 31.03
CA LEU A 196 -9.41 2.87 31.03
C LEU A 196 -9.40 2.13 32.37
N ASN A 197 -9.38 0.80 32.32
CA ASN A 197 -9.34 -0.08 33.47
C ASN A 197 -8.10 -0.98 33.38
N TYR A 198 -7.14 -0.76 34.27
CA TYR A 198 -5.86 -1.49 34.30
C TYR A 198 -5.99 -2.81 35.07
N ALA A 199 -5.12 -3.77 34.77
CA ALA A 199 -5.12 -5.07 35.44
C ALA A 199 -4.82 -5.00 36.95
N ASP A 200 -4.15 -3.95 37.42
CA ASP A 200 -3.89 -3.70 38.84
C ASP A 200 -5.05 -2.99 39.56
N GLY A 201 -6.17 -2.76 38.87
CA GLY A 201 -7.37 -2.13 39.42
C GLY A 201 -7.38 -0.61 39.37
N GLU A 202 -6.30 0.03 38.90
CA GLU A 202 -6.31 1.47 38.61
C GLU A 202 -7.33 1.78 37.50
N THR A 203 -8.00 2.92 37.61
CA THR A 203 -8.91 3.43 36.58
C THR A 203 -8.51 4.84 36.19
N LEU A 204 -8.56 5.14 34.90
CA LEU A 204 -8.34 6.49 34.38
C LEU A 204 -9.48 6.85 33.43
N THR A 205 -10.08 8.02 33.60
CA THR A 205 -11.12 8.51 32.71
C THR A 205 -10.81 9.91 32.24
N LEU A 206 -10.85 10.05 30.92
CA LEU A 206 -10.70 11.28 30.18
C LEU A 206 -12.06 11.68 29.65
N SER A 207 -12.50 12.92 29.87
CA SER A 207 -13.78 13.39 29.35
C SER A 207 -13.75 14.84 28.87
N LYS A 208 -14.65 15.15 27.94
CA LYS A 208 -15.02 16.51 27.52
C LYS A 208 -16.48 16.74 27.85
N ALA A 209 -16.81 17.94 28.34
CA ALA A 209 -18.21 18.29 28.60
C ALA A 209 -18.96 18.59 27.29
N ASP A 210 -18.27 19.15 26.30
CA ASP A 210 -18.82 19.55 25.00
C ASP A 210 -17.74 19.52 23.91
N THR A 211 -18.17 19.66 22.65
CA THR A 211 -17.32 19.56 21.46
C THR A 211 -16.39 20.76 21.26
N GLN A 212 -16.61 21.89 21.96
CA GLN A 212 -15.77 23.09 21.86
C GLN A 212 -14.52 22.98 22.74
N GLN A 213 -14.51 22.07 23.72
CA GLN A 213 -13.35 21.82 24.54
C GLN A 213 -12.24 21.16 23.72
N TYR A 214 -11.07 21.79 23.70
CA TYR A 214 -9.91 21.23 23.02
C TYR A 214 -9.29 20.09 23.83
N ASN A 215 -9.07 20.31 25.14
CA ASN A 215 -8.39 19.37 26.03
C ASN A 215 -9.37 18.46 26.76
N PHE A 216 -8.95 17.21 27.01
CA PHE A 216 -9.67 16.28 27.88
C PHE A 216 -9.36 16.56 29.35
N ALA A 217 -10.40 16.63 30.18
CA ALA A 217 -10.26 16.64 31.62
C ALA A 217 -9.96 15.23 32.14
N VAL A 218 -9.24 15.12 33.26
CA VAL A 218 -8.94 13.85 33.94
C VAL A 218 -9.79 13.74 35.21
N GLU A 219 -10.70 12.77 35.26
CA GLU A 219 -11.70 12.69 36.35
C GLU A 219 -11.09 12.29 37.70
N GLN A 220 -10.03 11.50 37.68
CA GLN A 220 -9.32 11.04 38.89
C GLN A 220 -8.29 12.04 39.41
N LEU A 221 -8.26 13.27 38.88
CA LEU A 221 -7.35 14.31 39.34
C LEU A 221 -7.71 14.73 40.78
N GLY A 222 -6.81 14.45 41.72
CA GLY A 222 -7.00 14.75 43.14
C GLY A 222 -6.81 16.23 43.48
N LYS A 223 -7.24 16.62 44.68
CA LYS A 223 -7.02 17.98 45.19
C LYS A 223 -5.52 18.30 45.25
N GLY A 224 -5.13 19.45 44.68
CA GLY A 224 -3.74 19.91 44.66
C GLY A 224 -2.87 19.24 43.59
N GLN A 225 -3.39 18.28 42.83
CA GLN A 225 -2.71 17.73 41.66
C GLN A 225 -2.99 18.61 40.43
N THR A 226 -1.97 18.82 39.62
CA THR A 226 -2.08 19.49 38.33
C THR A 226 -1.48 18.62 37.25
N LEU A 227 -2.04 18.70 36.05
CA LEU A 227 -1.44 18.06 34.88
C LEU A 227 -0.08 18.69 34.57
N SER A 228 0.80 17.91 33.95
CA SER A 228 2.12 18.35 33.46
C SER A 228 2.01 19.49 32.45
N PHE A 229 0.94 19.47 31.65
CA PHE A 229 0.50 20.54 30.78
C PHE A 229 -0.99 20.34 30.47
N GLU A 230 -1.66 21.37 29.95
CA GLU A 230 -3.13 21.39 29.77
C GLU A 230 -3.66 20.22 28.92
N GLY A 231 -2.91 19.81 27.89
CA GLY A 231 -3.26 18.74 26.96
C GLY A 231 -2.62 17.38 27.26
N ALA A 232 -2.11 17.14 28.47
CA ALA A 232 -1.33 15.94 28.81
C ALA A 232 -2.06 14.62 28.48
N ALA A 233 -3.38 14.63 28.61
CA ALA A 233 -4.25 13.48 28.36
C ALA A 233 -4.61 13.27 26.88
N ASN A 234 -4.54 14.31 26.04
CA ASN A 234 -5.08 14.28 24.68
C ASN A 234 -4.43 13.17 23.83
N GLY A 235 -3.13 12.96 23.98
CA GLY A 235 -2.40 11.95 23.21
C GLY A 235 -2.91 10.52 23.39
N MET A 236 -3.59 10.21 24.50
CA MET A 236 -4.23 8.91 24.70
C MET A 236 -5.48 8.75 23.84
N VAL A 237 -6.24 9.84 23.66
CA VAL A 237 -7.47 9.86 22.85
C VAL A 237 -7.14 10.00 21.36
N THR A 238 -6.20 10.88 21.00
CA THR A 238 -5.75 11.08 19.60
C THR A 238 -5.22 9.80 18.98
N LEU A 239 -4.76 8.83 19.79
CA LEU A 239 -4.37 7.50 19.30
C LEU A 239 -5.49 6.85 18.46
N PHE A 240 -6.75 7.01 18.85
CA PHE A 240 -7.90 6.41 18.14
C PHE A 240 -8.22 7.09 16.80
N SER A 241 -7.65 8.26 16.52
CA SER A 241 -7.78 8.94 15.23
C SER A 241 -6.87 8.37 14.15
N ASN A 242 -5.89 7.53 14.50
CA ASN A 242 -5.07 6.81 13.52
C ASN A 242 -4.41 5.62 14.22
N LEU A 243 -5.23 4.71 14.73
CA LEU A 243 -4.75 3.54 15.44
C LEU A 243 -4.40 2.48 14.39
N LEU A 244 -3.12 2.12 14.30
CA LEU A 244 -2.62 1.19 13.29
C LEU A 244 -2.11 -0.09 13.95
N PHE A 245 -2.28 -1.22 13.28
CA PHE A 245 -1.60 -2.44 13.71
C PHE A 245 -0.25 -2.63 13.02
N ALA A 246 0.70 -3.20 13.75
CA ALA A 246 1.99 -3.68 13.25
C ALA A 246 1.89 -5.08 12.64
N ASP A 247 0.96 -5.90 13.14
CA ASP A 247 0.57 -7.18 12.55
C ASP A 247 -0.85 -7.56 13.01
N ALA A 248 -1.49 -8.51 12.32
CA ALA A 248 -2.83 -8.97 12.66
C ALA A 248 -2.92 -10.50 12.53
N ALA A 249 -3.71 -11.12 13.40
CA ALA A 249 -4.02 -12.55 13.32
C ALA A 249 -5.46 -12.81 13.78
N PRO A 250 -6.12 -13.86 13.26
CA PRO A 250 -7.42 -14.27 13.77
C PRO A 250 -7.33 -14.54 15.28
N LEU A 251 -8.28 -14.01 16.04
CA LEU A 251 -8.29 -14.10 17.50
C LEU A 251 -8.26 -15.56 17.98
N SER A 252 -8.91 -16.46 17.23
CA SER A 252 -8.95 -17.90 17.48
C SER A 252 -7.57 -18.58 17.42
N GLN A 253 -6.58 -17.98 16.77
CA GLN A 253 -5.22 -18.53 16.62
C GLN A 253 -4.25 -18.07 17.71
N ILE A 254 -4.51 -16.95 18.41
CA ILE A 254 -3.56 -16.39 19.39
C ILE A 254 -3.61 -17.13 20.74
N GLY A 255 -4.80 -17.45 21.24
CA GLY A 255 -5.00 -18.17 22.50
C GLY A 255 -4.36 -17.51 23.73
N PHE A 256 -4.78 -16.29 24.08
CA PHE A 256 -4.22 -15.54 25.23
C PHE A 256 -4.26 -16.34 26.54
N LYS A 257 -3.10 -16.43 27.21
CA LYS A 257 -2.96 -17.17 28.49
C LYS A 257 -3.25 -16.33 29.74
N GLN A 258 -3.19 -15.01 29.62
CA GLN A 258 -3.37 -14.07 30.72
C GLN A 258 -4.59 -13.18 30.47
N ALA A 259 -5.16 -12.63 31.55
CA ALA A 259 -6.17 -11.60 31.46
C ALA A 259 -5.62 -10.34 30.74
N PRO A 260 -6.49 -9.49 30.17
CA PRO A 260 -6.05 -8.22 29.59
C PRO A 260 -5.28 -7.38 30.59
N MET A 261 -4.21 -6.74 30.14
CA MET A 261 -3.47 -5.77 30.98
C MET A 261 -4.22 -4.44 31.11
N LEU A 262 -5.09 -4.14 30.15
CA LEU A 262 -5.88 -2.93 30.07
C LEU A 262 -7.17 -3.22 29.30
N LYS A 263 -8.31 -2.71 29.78
CA LYS A 263 -9.56 -2.62 29.04
C LYS A 263 -9.91 -1.15 28.85
N PHE A 264 -10.47 -0.80 27.70
CA PHE A 264 -10.94 0.54 27.43
C PHE A 264 -12.41 0.56 26.99
N GLN A 265 -13.05 1.68 27.26
CA GLN A 265 -14.35 2.06 26.69
C GLN A 265 -14.23 3.50 26.17
N LEU A 266 -14.43 3.67 24.88
CA LEU A 266 -14.51 4.96 24.21
C LEU A 266 -15.98 5.26 23.92
N SER A 267 -16.40 6.51 24.13
CA SER A 267 -17.73 6.98 23.70
C SER A 267 -17.67 8.34 23.02
N GLY A 268 -18.53 8.51 22.02
CA GLY A 268 -18.70 9.76 21.28
C GLY A 268 -19.86 10.61 21.80
N PHE A 269 -19.94 11.86 21.33
CA PHE A 269 -21.00 12.79 21.72
C PHE A 269 -22.39 12.39 21.21
N ASP A 270 -22.49 11.60 20.14
CA ASP A 270 -23.77 11.19 19.54
C ASP A 270 -24.18 9.78 19.98
N GLY A 271 -23.68 9.33 21.14
CA GLY A 271 -24.00 8.00 21.70
C GLY A 271 -23.19 6.85 21.09
N GLN A 272 -22.17 7.14 20.27
CA GLN A 272 -21.27 6.10 19.77
C GLN A 272 -20.50 5.44 20.91
N SER A 273 -20.19 4.15 20.79
CA SER A 273 -19.39 3.43 21.78
C SER A 273 -18.46 2.41 21.13
N LEU A 274 -17.27 2.22 21.72
CA LEU A 274 -16.28 1.22 21.31
C LEU A 274 -15.59 0.66 22.55
N ALA A 275 -15.67 -0.65 22.74
CA ALA A 275 -14.92 -1.36 23.77
C ALA A 275 -13.66 -2.01 23.17
N GLY A 276 -12.66 -2.24 24.00
CA GLY A 276 -11.52 -3.07 23.62
C GLY A 276 -10.66 -3.49 24.80
N ALA A 277 -9.73 -4.41 24.53
CA ALA A 277 -8.83 -4.96 25.51
C ALA A 277 -7.43 -5.12 24.92
N LEU A 278 -6.42 -4.72 25.69
CA LEU A 278 -5.03 -4.92 25.37
C LEU A 278 -4.49 -6.10 26.19
N TYR A 279 -3.85 -7.03 25.52
CA TYR A 279 -3.23 -8.21 26.10
C TYR A 279 -1.72 -8.16 25.89
N LYS A 280 -0.97 -8.71 26.85
CA LYS A 280 0.46 -8.98 26.69
C LYS A 280 0.67 -10.49 26.50
N GLN A 281 1.41 -10.87 25.46
CA GLN A 281 1.81 -12.27 25.23
C GLN A 281 3.28 -12.29 24.79
N GLY A 282 4.14 -12.80 25.67
CA GLY A 282 5.59 -12.58 25.54
C GLY A 282 5.90 -11.09 25.60
N GLU A 283 6.69 -10.58 24.64
CA GLU A 283 7.00 -9.15 24.51
C GLU A 283 6.01 -8.38 23.63
N GLN A 284 5.02 -9.06 23.05
CA GLN A 284 4.05 -8.45 22.14
C GLN A 284 2.79 -7.99 22.87
N HIS A 285 2.24 -6.89 22.37
CA HIS A 285 1.01 -6.29 22.87
C HIS A 285 -0.06 -6.35 21.79
N TRP A 286 -1.17 -7.00 22.10
CA TRP A 286 -2.24 -7.30 21.16
C TRP A 286 -3.53 -6.65 21.61
N LEU A 287 -4.11 -5.85 20.73
CA LEU A 287 -5.40 -5.23 20.90
C LEU A 287 -6.49 -6.11 20.31
N VAL A 288 -7.56 -6.31 21.07
CA VAL A 288 -8.78 -6.98 20.63
C VAL A 288 -9.93 -5.99 20.77
N LEU A 289 -10.67 -5.79 19.69
CA LEU A 289 -11.87 -4.94 19.73
C LEU A 289 -13.03 -5.72 20.34
N GLY A 290 -13.80 -5.04 21.17
CA GLY A 290 -15.04 -5.54 21.75
C GLY A 290 -16.25 -5.08 20.96
N LYS A 291 -17.39 -4.94 21.67
CA LYS A 291 -18.61 -4.37 21.08
C LYS A 291 -18.39 -2.91 20.69
N HIS A 292 -18.95 -2.51 19.55
CA HIS A 292 -19.04 -1.12 19.12
C HIS A 292 -20.43 -0.82 18.56
N GLU A 293 -20.85 0.44 18.65
CA GLU A 293 -22.16 0.92 18.20
C GLU A 293 -22.04 2.39 17.77
N GLY A 294 -22.82 2.79 16.76
CA GLY A 294 -22.95 4.18 16.31
C GLY A 294 -21.78 4.76 15.50
N PHE A 295 -20.56 4.22 15.61
CA PHE A 295 -19.44 4.60 14.74
C PHE A 295 -19.65 4.12 13.30
N LYS A 296 -19.17 4.90 12.33
CA LYS A 296 -19.21 4.52 10.92
C LYS A 296 -18.21 3.40 10.62
N ALA A 297 -18.43 2.68 9.53
CA ALA A 297 -17.56 1.58 9.11
C ALA A 297 -16.12 2.04 8.75
N ASP A 298 -15.95 3.29 8.34
CA ASP A 298 -14.65 3.90 8.06
C ASP A 298 -13.97 4.48 9.31
N GLU A 299 -14.68 4.58 10.45
CA GLU A 299 -14.13 5.04 11.73
C GLU A 299 -13.65 3.88 12.61
N VAL A 300 -14.33 2.72 12.54
CA VAL A 300 -13.90 1.46 13.18
C VAL A 300 -13.74 0.41 12.09
N ILE A 301 -12.52 0.29 11.59
CA ILE A 301 -12.14 -0.60 10.48
C ILE A 301 -11.81 -2.01 11.00
N GLY A 302 -11.24 -2.09 12.21
CA GLY A 302 -10.86 -3.35 12.82
C GLY A 302 -12.05 -4.25 13.12
N HIS A 303 -11.84 -5.56 13.01
CA HIS A 303 -12.82 -6.60 13.26
C HIS A 303 -12.66 -7.20 14.66
N GLY A 304 -13.78 -7.54 15.31
CA GLY A 304 -13.80 -8.08 16.67
C GLY A 304 -13.30 -9.54 16.80
N ASP A 305 -13.22 -10.27 15.71
CA ASP A 305 -12.68 -11.64 15.62
C ASP A 305 -11.18 -11.68 15.29
N TRP A 306 -10.51 -10.53 15.33
CA TRP A 306 -9.07 -10.39 15.12
C TRP A 306 -8.35 -9.84 16.35
N ALA A 307 -7.05 -10.15 16.42
CA ALA A 307 -6.13 -9.54 17.35
C ALA A 307 -5.08 -8.74 16.56
N TYR A 308 -4.81 -7.53 17.05
CA TYR A 308 -3.97 -6.54 16.39
C TYR A 308 -2.74 -6.23 17.22
N ARG A 309 -1.55 -6.60 16.75
CA ARG A 309 -0.31 -6.24 17.43
C ARG A 309 -0.07 -4.75 17.29
N LEU A 310 0.13 -4.03 18.38
CA LEU A 310 0.43 -2.59 18.36
C LEU A 310 1.94 -2.32 18.42
N ASP A 311 2.36 -1.22 17.81
CA ASP A 311 3.73 -0.70 17.96
C ASP A 311 3.96 -0.14 19.37
N ALA A 312 5.23 -0.14 19.80
CA ALA A 312 5.60 0.22 21.16
C ALA A 312 5.16 1.64 21.57
N ASP A 313 5.19 2.60 20.65
CA ASP A 313 4.77 3.98 20.91
C ASP A 313 3.25 4.07 21.13
N GLN A 314 2.46 3.30 20.37
CA GLN A 314 1.01 3.21 20.53
C GLN A 314 0.64 2.56 21.86
N VAL A 315 1.34 1.47 22.24
CA VAL A 315 1.19 0.83 23.55
C VAL A 315 1.51 1.82 24.66
N GLN A 316 2.67 2.49 24.59
CA GLN A 316 3.09 3.45 25.61
C GLN A 316 2.07 4.58 25.79
N ARG A 317 1.49 5.10 24.70
CA ARG A 317 0.43 6.12 24.77
C ARG A 317 -0.83 5.58 25.44
N LEU A 318 -1.29 4.39 25.06
CA LEU A 318 -2.53 3.81 25.56
C LEU A 318 -2.43 3.38 27.04
N THR A 319 -1.26 2.97 27.51
CA THR A 319 -1.06 2.45 28.87
C THR A 319 -0.61 3.50 29.89
N LYS A 320 -0.61 4.80 29.55
CA LYS A 320 -0.25 5.87 30.49
C LYS A 320 -1.19 5.88 31.69
N LYS A 321 -0.63 5.87 32.89
CA LYS A 321 -1.36 5.96 34.15
C LYS A 321 -1.52 7.41 34.58
N LEU A 322 -2.34 7.67 35.61
CA LEU A 322 -2.56 9.03 36.13
C LEU A 322 -1.22 9.71 36.46
N ARG A 323 -0.31 8.97 37.09
CA ARG A 323 1.03 9.45 37.48
C ARG A 323 1.85 10.03 36.31
N ASP A 324 1.63 9.53 35.09
CA ASP A 324 2.37 9.94 33.89
C ASP A 324 1.83 11.25 33.31
N LEU A 325 0.65 11.68 33.75
CA LEU A 325 -0.01 12.91 33.31
C LEU A 325 0.26 14.10 34.23
N LEU A 326 0.71 13.85 35.47
CA LEU A 326 0.91 14.88 36.49
C LEU A 326 2.18 15.70 36.26
N ALA A 327 2.17 16.95 36.72
CA ALA A 327 3.38 17.76 36.82
C ALA A 327 4.39 17.07 37.75
N LYS A 328 5.67 17.07 37.37
CA LYS A 328 6.72 16.60 38.27
C LYS A 328 6.78 17.51 39.49
N SER A 329 6.72 16.94 40.69
CA SER A 329 7.00 17.66 41.92
C SER A 329 8.42 18.24 41.83
N GLY A 330 8.53 19.56 41.87
CA GLY A 330 9.81 20.27 41.93
C GLY A 330 10.51 20.15 43.27
#